data_AF-A0AAV4FCA1-F1
#
_entry.id   AF-A0AAV4FCA1-F1
#
_cell.length_a   1.000
_cell.length_b   1.000
_cell.length_c   1.000
_cell.angle_alpha   90.00
_cell.angle_beta   90.00
_cell.angle_gamma   90.00
#
_symmetry.space_group_name_H-M   'P 1'
#
loop_
_entity.id
_entity.type
_entity.pdbx_description
1 polymer ?
#
loop_
_entity_poly.entity_id
_entity_poly.type
_entity_poly.pdbx_seq_one_letter_code
_entity_poly.pdbx_strand_id
1 'polypeptide(L)'
;MDEEILQWIIFYWLRKRRVNRRRYWVHKIHQCRSKYGEYHHFLMDQVLLDEEKCLSYIRMKPTTFQLVLDKVGPYLEKRTTNFRKPLSPEERLIITLKHDDRDDYDDDDDDDDDDDDNDDDDDYSCSIV
;
A
#
# COMPACT_ATOMS: atom_id res chain seq x y z
N MET A 1 5.85 39.60 -29.11
CA MET A 1 4.67 39.02 -28.42
C MET A 1 4.75 37.49 -28.36
N ASP A 2 5.18 36.81 -29.42
CA ASP A 2 5.25 35.33 -29.42
C ASP A 2 6.40 34.74 -28.57
N GLU A 3 7.53 35.44 -28.44
CA GLU A 3 8.69 34.98 -27.65
C GLU A 3 8.39 34.91 -26.15
N GLU A 4 7.62 35.86 -25.61
CA GLU A 4 7.26 35.86 -24.18
C GLU A 4 6.27 34.73 -23.85
N ILE A 5 5.30 34.47 -24.74
CA ILE A 5 4.34 33.37 -24.58
C ILE A 5 5.08 32.03 -24.56
N LEU A 6 6.06 31.84 -25.44
CA LEU A 6 6.92 30.65 -25.44
C LEU A 6 7.71 30.54 -24.15
N GLN A 7 8.24 31.65 -23.62
CA GLN A 7 8.96 31.68 -22.35
C GLN A 7 8.07 31.25 -21.17
N TRP A 8 6.82 31.74 -21.11
CA TRP A 8 5.84 31.35 -20.09
C TRP A 8 5.44 29.88 -20.19
N ILE A 9 5.24 29.36 -21.41
CA ILE A 9 4.93 27.94 -21.64
C ILE A 9 6.10 27.08 -21.15
N ILE A 10 7.34 27.41 -21.54
CA ILE A 10 8.53 26.68 -21.10
C ILE A 10 8.66 26.73 -19.58
N PHE A 11 8.50 27.90 -18.95
CA PHE A 11 8.57 28.05 -17.50
C PHE A 11 7.51 27.23 -16.77
N TYR A 12 6.26 27.24 -17.27
CA TYR A 12 5.17 26.42 -16.75
C TYR A 12 5.49 24.92 -16.84
N TRP A 13 6.00 24.46 -17.99
CA TRP A 13 6.39 23.05 -18.18
C TRP A 13 7.57 22.65 -17.28
N LEU A 14 8.56 23.53 -17.10
CA LEU A 14 9.72 23.29 -16.21
C LEU A 14 9.30 23.23 -14.74
N ARG A 15 8.41 24.13 -14.28
CA ARG A 15 7.87 24.12 -12.92
C ARG A 15 7.03 22.88 -12.66
N LYS A 16 6.14 22.52 -13.59
CA LYS A 16 5.30 21.31 -13.51
C LYS A 16 6.14 20.03 -13.47
N ARG A 17 7.26 19.97 -14.22
CA ARG A 17 8.21 18.85 -14.17
C ARG A 17 8.93 18.71 -12.83
N ARG A 18 9.20 19.80 -12.10
CA ARG A 18 9.82 19.74 -10.77
C ARG A 18 8.84 19.24 -9.70
N VAL A 19 7.59 19.71 -9.74
CA VAL A 19 6.56 19.32 -8.77
C VAL A 19 6.18 17.84 -8.92
N ASN A 20 6.20 17.30 -10.15
CA ASN A 20 5.77 15.92 -10.40
C ASN A 20 6.90 14.87 -10.34
N ARG A 21 8.05 15.22 -9.75
CA ARG A 21 9.10 14.23 -9.46
C ARG A 21 8.68 13.45 -8.22
N ARG A 22 7.98 12.33 -8.44
CA ARG A 22 7.79 11.32 -7.38
C ARG A 22 9.18 10.99 -6.81
N ARG A 23 9.37 11.21 -5.50
CA ARG A 23 10.62 10.87 -4.79
C ARG A 23 10.97 9.39 -4.97
N TYR A 24 9.93 8.53 -4.99
CA TYR A 24 10.06 7.09 -5.17
C TYR A 24 9.00 6.56 -6.14
N TRP A 25 9.39 5.66 -7.04
CA TRP A 25 8.43 4.87 -7.85
C TRP A 25 7.74 3.79 -7.00
N VAL A 26 8.49 3.17 -6.08
CA VAL A 26 8.00 2.28 -5.03
C VAL A 26 8.77 2.61 -3.74
N HIS A 27 8.04 2.96 -2.67
CA HIS A 27 8.65 3.25 -1.37
C HIS A 27 9.39 2.02 -0.81
N LYS A 28 10.51 2.21 -0.09
CA LYS A 28 11.33 1.12 0.47
C LYS A 28 10.50 0.14 1.32
N ILE A 29 9.58 0.66 2.13
CA ILE A 29 8.62 -0.14 2.93
C ILE A 29 7.86 -1.15 2.05
N HIS A 30 7.43 -0.74 0.86
CA HIS A 30 6.69 -1.60 -0.07
C HIS A 30 7.58 -2.54 -0.90
N GLN A 31 8.89 -2.27 -0.99
CA GLN A 31 9.85 -3.18 -1.62
C GLN A 31 10.03 -4.44 -0.76
N CYS A 32 9.87 -4.29 0.55
CA CYS A 32 10.13 -5.35 1.53
C CYS A 32 8.89 -6.11 1.97
N ARG A 33 7.80 -5.97 1.21
CA ARG A 33 6.54 -6.70 1.42
C ARG A 33 6.73 -8.21 1.44
N SER A 34 7.69 -8.75 0.69
CA SER A 34 7.93 -10.20 0.70
C SER A 34 8.49 -10.72 2.03
N LYS A 35 9.12 -9.85 2.83
CA LYS A 35 9.78 -10.20 4.10
C LYS A 35 8.99 -9.71 5.32
N TYR A 36 8.44 -8.51 5.25
CA TYR A 36 7.72 -7.85 6.36
C TYR A 36 6.25 -7.60 6.04
N GLY A 37 5.74 -8.08 4.91
CA GLY A 37 4.33 -7.88 4.57
C GLY A 37 3.42 -8.63 5.52
N GLU A 38 2.39 -7.93 6.02
CA GLU A 38 1.32 -8.46 6.87
C GLU A 38 0.77 -9.80 6.35
N TYR A 39 0.66 -9.93 5.03
CA TYR A 39 0.27 -11.19 4.39
C TYR A 39 1.19 -12.38 4.68
N HIS A 40 2.50 -12.21 4.50
CA HIS A 40 3.43 -13.33 4.58
C HIS A 40 3.67 -13.76 6.03
N HIS A 41 3.62 -12.83 6.99
CA HIS A 41 3.86 -13.11 8.39
C HIS A 41 2.58 -13.51 9.14
N PHE A 42 1.46 -12.84 8.87
CA PHE A 42 0.25 -12.98 9.69
C PHE A 42 -0.77 -13.94 9.07
N LEU A 43 -0.97 -13.87 7.75
CA LEU A 43 -2.07 -14.56 7.08
C LEU A 43 -1.77 -16.02 6.71
N MET A 44 -0.52 -16.34 6.35
CA MET A 44 -0.13 -17.71 6.00
C MET A 44 -0.05 -18.65 7.21
N ASP A 45 0.48 -18.18 8.35
CA ASP A 45 0.77 -19.06 9.49
C ASP A 45 -0.32 -19.08 10.57
N GLN A 46 -1.00 -17.96 10.84
CA GLN A 46 -1.86 -17.84 12.02
C GLN A 46 -3.35 -17.75 11.71
N VAL A 47 -3.71 -17.06 10.63
CA VAL A 47 -5.13 -16.77 10.33
C VAL A 47 -5.83 -17.95 9.67
N LEU A 48 -5.18 -18.71 8.79
CA LEU A 48 -5.78 -19.92 8.21
C LEU A 48 -5.91 -21.09 9.20
N LEU A 49 -5.17 -21.05 10.32
CA LEU A 49 -5.23 -22.07 11.37
C LEU A 49 -6.34 -21.81 12.40
N ASP A 50 -6.72 -20.55 12.59
CA ASP A 50 -7.65 -20.10 13.62
C ASP A 50 -8.88 -19.42 12.99
N GLU A 51 -10.02 -20.12 13.03
CA GLU A 51 -11.28 -19.64 12.44
C GLU A 51 -11.76 -18.32 13.07
N GLU A 52 -11.51 -18.10 14.37
CA GLU A 52 -11.99 -16.89 15.06
C GLU A 52 -11.22 -15.65 14.60
N LYS A 53 -9.89 -15.78 14.44
CA LYS A 53 -9.06 -14.71 13.89
C LYS A 53 -9.37 -14.41 12.43
N CYS A 54 -9.63 -15.45 11.63
CA CYS A 54 -10.16 -15.30 10.27
C CYS A 54 -11.43 -14.43 10.26
N LEU A 55 -12.39 -14.75 11.13
CA LEU A 55 -13.64 -13.99 11.20
C LEU A 55 -13.43 -12.57 11.68
N SER A 56 -12.53 -12.32 12.64
CA SER A 56 -12.21 -10.95 13.05
C SER A 56 -11.59 -10.14 11.90
N TYR A 57 -10.63 -10.73 11.18
CA TYR A 57 -9.81 -10.01 10.19
C TYR A 57 -10.49 -9.81 8.82
N ILE A 58 -11.14 -10.85 8.27
CA ILE A 58 -11.82 -10.81 6.95
C ILE A 58 -13.35 -10.92 7.05
N ARG A 59 -13.93 -11.08 8.25
CA ARG A 59 -15.38 -11.27 8.46
C ARG A 59 -15.99 -12.45 7.73
N MET A 60 -15.16 -13.46 7.40
CA MET A 60 -15.60 -14.69 6.76
C MET A 60 -14.76 -15.89 7.18
N LYS A 61 -15.33 -17.09 7.02
CA LYS A 61 -14.64 -18.34 7.27
C LYS A 61 -13.58 -18.58 6.19
N PRO A 62 -12.49 -19.32 6.52
CA PRO A 62 -11.45 -19.65 5.55
C PRO A 62 -11.99 -20.45 4.33
N THR A 63 -12.99 -21.31 4.55
CA THR A 63 -13.65 -22.07 3.49
C THR A 63 -14.41 -21.17 2.50
N THR A 64 -15.11 -20.16 3.01
CA THR A 64 -15.80 -19.15 2.18
C THR A 64 -14.78 -18.33 1.40
N PHE A 65 -13.67 -17.95 2.05
CA PHE A 65 -12.59 -17.22 1.40
C PHE A 65 -12.02 -17.99 0.20
N GLN A 66 -11.72 -19.30 0.37
CA GLN A 66 -11.26 -20.16 -0.73
C GLN A 66 -12.28 -20.22 -1.88
N LEU A 67 -13.57 -20.34 -1.57
CA LEU A 67 -14.62 -20.38 -2.59
C LEU A 67 -14.73 -19.06 -3.38
N VAL A 68 -14.53 -17.92 -2.71
CA VAL A 68 -14.47 -16.62 -3.38
C VAL A 68 -13.20 -16.51 -4.21
N LEU A 69 -12.07 -16.97 -3.69
CA LEU A 69 -10.80 -16.98 -4.40
C LEU A 69 -10.86 -17.83 -5.67
N ASP A 70 -11.50 -19.00 -5.64
CA ASP A 70 -11.65 -19.84 -6.84
C ASP A 70 -12.45 -19.14 -7.95
N LYS A 71 -13.47 -18.35 -7.56
CA LYS A 71 -14.31 -17.62 -8.51
C LYS A 71 -13.65 -16.34 -9.03
N VAL A 72 -12.98 -15.61 -8.15
CA VAL A 72 -12.49 -14.24 -8.41
C VAL A 72 -10.99 -14.22 -8.74
N GLY A 73 -10.25 -15.25 -8.36
CA GLY A 73 -8.81 -15.44 -8.59
C GLY A 73 -8.38 -15.20 -10.03
N PRO A 74 -9.06 -15.78 -11.06
CA PRO A 74 -8.74 -15.55 -12.46
C PRO A 74 -8.85 -14.07 -12.88
N TYR A 75 -9.70 -13.29 -12.21
CA TYR A 75 -9.88 -11.86 -12.48
C TYR A 75 -8.91 -10.98 -11.68
N LEU A 76 -8.36 -11.49 -10.58
CA LEU A 76 -7.39 -10.80 -9.73
C LEU A 76 -5.96 -11.05 -10.15
N GLU A 77 -5.70 -12.11 -10.92
CA GLU A 77 -4.38 -12.42 -11.43
C GLU A 77 -3.89 -11.30 -12.36
N LYS A 78 -2.74 -10.73 -12.02
CA LYS A 78 -2.06 -9.73 -12.84
C LYS A 78 -0.86 -10.39 -13.50
N ARG A 79 -0.66 -10.06 -14.79
CA ARG A 79 0.53 -10.49 -15.53
C ARG A 79 1.79 -9.98 -14.83
N THR A 80 2.74 -10.87 -14.64
CA THR A 80 4.09 -10.53 -14.20
C THR A 80 4.75 -9.67 -15.27
N THR A 81 5.31 -8.54 -14.86
CA THR A 81 6.07 -7.64 -15.74
C THR A 81 7.42 -7.36 -15.11
N ASN A 82 8.42 -7.03 -15.92
CA ASN A 82 9.78 -6.74 -15.46
C ASN A 82 9.87 -5.52 -14.52
N PHE A 83 8.80 -4.72 -14.42
CA PHE A 83 8.79 -3.51 -13.60
C PHE A 83 8.46 -3.78 -12.13
N ARG A 84 7.56 -4.73 -11.84
CA ARG A 84 7.13 -5.05 -10.47
C ARG A 84 6.47 -6.43 -10.39
N LYS A 85 6.81 -7.20 -9.35
CA LYS A 85 6.09 -8.42 -8.99
C LYS A 85 4.65 -8.07 -8.55
N PRO A 86 3.61 -8.54 -9.27
CA PRO A 86 2.23 -8.31 -8.86
C PRO A 86 1.96 -8.98 -7.51
N LEU A 87 0.94 -8.46 -6.80
CA LEU A 87 0.37 -9.16 -5.66
C LEU A 87 -0.29 -10.45 -6.14
N SER A 88 -0.19 -11.53 -5.36
CA SER A 88 -0.94 -12.75 -5.61
C SER A 88 -2.45 -12.44 -5.55
N PRO A 89 -3.30 -13.22 -6.25
CA PRO A 89 -4.75 -13.04 -6.17
C PRO A 89 -5.27 -13.16 -4.72
N GLU A 90 -4.66 -14.03 -3.92
CA GLU A 90 -4.94 -14.19 -2.49
C GLU A 90 -4.61 -12.91 -1.70
N GLU A 91 -3.39 -12.39 -1.82
CA GLU A 91 -2.96 -11.14 -1.17
C GLU A 91 -3.93 -10.00 -1.47
N ARG A 92 -4.33 -9.88 -2.74
CA ARG A 92 -5.24 -8.83 -3.19
C ARG A 92 -6.63 -8.99 -2.58
N LEU A 93 -7.13 -10.22 -2.55
CA LEU A 93 -8.44 -10.50 -2.00
C LEU A 93 -8.47 -10.16 -0.52
N ILE A 94 -7.43 -10.54 0.23
CA ILE A 94 -7.36 -10.24 1.66
C ILE A 94 -7.26 -8.75 1.93
N ILE A 95 -6.40 -8.01 1.22
CA ILE A 95 -6.31 -6.54 1.38
C ILE A 95 -7.66 -5.86 1.11
N THR A 96 -8.45 -6.40 0.18
CA THR A 96 -9.77 -5.86 -0.17
C THR A 96 -10.82 -6.16 0.91
N LEU A 97 -10.70 -7.31 1.57
CA LEU A 97 -11.64 -7.79 2.57
C LEU A 97 -11.25 -7.41 4.00
N LYS A 98 -9.99 -6.99 4.21
CA LYS A 98 -9.48 -6.53 5.49
C LYS A 98 -10.44 -5.46 6.02
N HIS A 99 -10.98 -5.73 7.18
CA HIS A 99 -11.81 -4.77 7.86
C HIS A 99 -10.90 -3.78 8.59
N ASP A 100 -10.88 -2.53 8.16
CA ASP A 100 -10.38 -1.45 9.02
C ASP A 100 -11.53 -1.11 9.96
N ASP A 101 -11.45 -1.56 11.21
CA ASP A 101 -12.13 -0.87 12.31
C ASP A 101 -11.46 0.51 12.40
N ARG A 102 -11.89 1.47 11.56
CA ARG A 102 -11.57 2.87 11.80
C ARG A 102 -12.42 3.24 13.00
N ASP A 103 -11.77 3.19 14.15
CA ASP A 103 -12.28 3.80 15.37
C ASP A 103 -12.73 5.22 15.02
N ASP A 104 -13.93 5.57 15.49
CA ASP A 104 -14.40 6.94 15.60
C ASP A 104 -13.30 7.71 16.34
N TYR A 105 -12.46 8.42 15.59
CA TYR A 105 -11.70 9.50 16.15
C TYR A 105 -12.76 10.52 16.56
N ASP A 106 -13.15 10.46 17.82
CA ASP A 106 -13.78 11.59 18.48
C ASP A 106 -12.82 12.77 18.21
N ASP A 107 -13.26 13.70 17.36
CA ASP A 107 -12.65 15.02 17.13
C ASP A 107 -12.67 15.78 18.47
N ASP A 108 -11.87 15.34 19.44
CA ASP A 108 -11.39 16.22 20.49
C ASP A 108 -10.28 17.04 19.82
N ASP A 109 -10.71 18.14 19.18
CA ASP A 109 -9.90 19.27 18.74
C ASP A 109 -9.05 19.77 19.93
N ASP A 110 -7.92 19.13 20.19
CA ASP A 110 -6.81 19.72 20.94
C ASP A 110 -5.82 20.29 19.91
N ASP A 111 -6.05 21.57 19.62
CA ASP A 111 -5.07 22.49 19.05
C ASP A 111 -3.78 22.44 19.90
N ASP A 112 -2.78 21.66 19.50
CA ASP A 112 -1.40 21.88 19.92
C ASP A 112 -0.48 21.85 18.67
N ASP A 113 -0.22 23.06 18.18
CA ASP A 113 0.90 23.39 17.30
C ASP A 113 2.22 22.99 17.99
N ASP A 114 2.76 21.82 17.67
CA ASP A 114 4.18 21.53 17.90
C ASP A 114 4.82 21.08 16.58
N ASP A 115 5.42 22.07 15.90
CA ASP A 115 6.46 21.89 14.89
C ASP A 115 7.64 21.14 15.51
N ASP A 116 7.65 19.81 15.43
CA ASP A 116 8.84 19.02 15.73
C ASP A 116 9.30 18.27 14.47
N ASP A 117 10.10 18.99 13.66
CA ASP A 117 10.91 18.47 12.55
C ASP A 117 12.00 17.50 13.07
N ASN A 118 11.60 16.36 13.64
CA ASN A 118 12.51 15.24 13.90
C ASN A 118 12.46 14.27 12.71
N ASP A 119 13.29 14.58 11.71
CA ASP A 119 13.72 13.65 10.65
C ASP A 119 14.65 12.57 11.26
N ASP A 120 14.11 11.70 12.10
CA ASP A 120 14.76 10.44 12.45
C ASP A 120 14.51 9.44 11.31
N ASP A 121 15.42 9.45 10.33
CA ASP A 121 15.55 8.45 9.28
C ASP A 121 15.92 7.09 9.93
N ASP A 122 14.93 6.39 10.49
CA ASP A 122 15.08 4.99 10.89
C ASP A 122 15.48 4.16 9.66
N ASP A 123 16.73 3.66 9.68
CA ASP A 123 17.33 2.79 8.68
C ASP A 123 16.62 1.43 8.66
N TYR A 124 15.45 1.37 8.04
CA TYR A 124 14.84 0.13 7.58
C TYR A 124 15.62 -0.40 6.37
N SER A 125 16.86 -0.80 6.61
CA SER A 125 17.68 -1.55 5.68
C SER A 125 17.09 -2.94 5.51
N CYS A 126 16.26 -3.05 4.49
CA CYS A 126 15.85 -4.33 3.97
C CYS A 126 16.94 -4.82 3.01
N SER A 127 17.85 -5.61 3.56
CA SER A 127 18.92 -6.24 2.80
C SER A 127 18.33 -7.08 1.67
N ILE A 128 18.53 -6.60 0.44
CA ILE A 128 18.38 -7.36 -0.80
C ILE A 128 19.42 -8.49 -0.77
N VAL A 129 18.94 -9.72 -0.73
CA VAL A 129 19.68 -10.92 -1.17
C VAL A 129 18.92 -11.55 -2.31
#